data_AF-A0A131Z263-F1
#
_entry.id   AF-A0A131Z263-F1
#
_cell.length_a   1.000
_cell.length_b   1.000
_cell.length_c   1.000
_cell.angle_alpha   90.00
_cell.angle_beta   90.00
_cell.angle_gamma   90.00
#
_symmetry.space_group_name_H-M   'P 1'
#
loop_
_entity.id
_entity.type
_entity.pdbx_description
1 polymer ?
#
loop_
_entity_poly.entity_id
_entity_poly.type
_entity_poly.pdbx_seq_one_letter_code
_entity_poly.pdbx_strand_id
1 'polypeptide(L)'
;MARKRRLNRSVVRNMGHQLRHMLVACRLGNNDCMHARLYRRRLDSRYGNCYCLNCHGQEQHNASIFNYHTISAPNAGLTLTLDVQPQEYLPTSTAMGFLVMVHGRGFRADACADAVFAQPGYITYIGLIQGRRTALPEPYQPPCRDTWPSRLKYYLQNTTRYTREDCLKICHQEMIRSKCKCESQNLPFSSREDRLKTPVCGEKHWDCVRQVRAIMDLPYVQRYCRCFRSCIDVDHYKELSFAAMPQDFHSNETTVRKRFLAQVVVYFKTLTFESVASVPKYDWNRVLNSFCGINGMCLGVSFFMFFSILDVILQALWSCCRSRFDRHRSHQTSAASSLTPYHT
;
A
#
# COMPACT_ATOMS: atom_id res chain seq x y z
N MET A 1 -15.57 10.93 -33.19
CA MET A 1 -17.00 10.72 -32.87
C MET A 1 -17.22 9.52 -31.93
N ALA A 2 -16.72 9.54 -30.69
CA ALA A 2 -17.00 8.48 -29.70
C ALA A 2 -17.10 8.99 -28.24
N ARG A 3 -17.49 10.25 -28.03
CA ARG A 3 -17.49 10.89 -26.70
C ARG A 3 -18.85 10.96 -26.00
N LYS A 4 -19.93 10.42 -26.60
CA LYS A 4 -21.32 10.60 -26.12
C LYS A 4 -22.08 9.32 -25.75
N ARG A 5 -21.47 8.14 -25.72
CA ARG A 5 -22.15 6.95 -25.19
C ARG A 5 -21.59 6.64 -23.81
N ARG A 6 -22.45 6.67 -22.78
CA ARG A 6 -22.32 5.79 -21.62
C ARG A 6 -22.29 4.36 -22.16
N LEU A 7 -21.12 3.90 -22.60
CA LEU A 7 -20.95 2.52 -23.03
C LEU A 7 -21.09 1.69 -21.75
N ASN A 8 -22.10 0.83 -21.74
CA ASN A 8 -22.28 -0.16 -20.70
C ASN A 8 -20.94 -0.88 -20.50
N ARG A 9 -20.49 -1.05 -19.24
CA ARG A 9 -19.17 -1.64 -18.94
C ARG A 9 -19.03 -3.02 -19.58
N SER A 10 -20.13 -3.77 -19.74
CA SER A 10 -20.17 -5.04 -20.46
C SER A 10 -19.81 -4.91 -21.94
N VAL A 11 -20.30 -3.88 -22.62
CA VAL A 11 -20.04 -3.64 -24.04
C VAL A 11 -18.56 -3.26 -24.24
N VAL A 12 -18.01 -2.39 -23.41
CA VAL A 12 -16.58 -2.05 -23.45
C VAL A 12 -15.70 -3.29 -23.22
N ARG A 13 -16.09 -4.15 -22.28
CA ARG A 13 -15.38 -5.41 -22.00
C ARG A 13 -15.37 -6.37 -23.18
N ASN A 14 -16.44 -6.40 -23.96
CA ASN A 14 -16.55 -7.30 -25.12
C ASN A 14 -15.78 -6.78 -26.34
N MET A 15 -15.68 -5.45 -26.49
CA MET A 15 -14.93 -4.82 -27.58
C MET A 15 -13.41 -4.79 -27.35
N GLY A 16 -12.94 -4.93 -26.12
CA GLY A 16 -11.50 -4.98 -25.83
C GLY A 16 -10.87 -6.34 -26.11
N HIS A 17 -9.54 -6.39 -26.22
CA HIS A 17 -8.78 -7.62 -26.43
C HIS A 17 -9.13 -8.70 -25.40
N GLN A 18 -9.30 -9.94 -25.89
CA GLN A 18 -9.65 -11.10 -25.08
C GLN A 18 -8.39 -11.93 -24.76
N LEU A 19 -8.25 -12.36 -23.50
CA LEU A 19 -7.09 -13.11 -23.03
C LEU A 19 -6.76 -14.31 -23.93
N ARG A 20 -7.77 -15.08 -24.33
CA ARG A 20 -7.63 -16.29 -25.15
C ARG A 20 -7.01 -16.06 -26.52
N HIS A 21 -7.11 -14.85 -27.07
CA HIS A 21 -6.51 -14.54 -28.37
C HIS A 21 -5.14 -13.86 -28.20
N MET A 22 -4.95 -13.14 -27.10
CA MET A 22 -3.73 -12.38 -26.80
C MET A 22 -2.64 -13.28 -26.21
N LEU A 23 -2.98 -14.23 -25.34
CA LEU A 23 -2.04 -15.11 -24.67
C LEU A 23 -1.73 -16.33 -25.55
N VAL A 24 -0.51 -16.38 -26.09
CA VAL A 24 -0.05 -17.48 -26.95
C VAL A 24 0.59 -18.58 -26.12
N ALA A 25 1.46 -18.21 -25.17
CA ALA A 25 2.11 -19.14 -24.27
C ALA A 25 2.35 -18.49 -22.89
N CYS A 26 2.23 -19.29 -21.83
CA CYS A 26 2.52 -18.88 -20.47
C CYS A 26 3.30 -19.97 -19.74
N ARG A 27 4.47 -19.64 -19.21
CA ARG A 27 5.24 -20.54 -18.35
C ARG A 27 5.63 -19.83 -17.08
N LEU A 28 5.51 -20.51 -15.95
CA LEU A 28 6.00 -20.02 -14.66
C LEU A 28 6.95 -21.08 -14.10
N GLY A 29 8.26 -20.86 -14.24
CA GLY A 29 9.26 -21.90 -14.11
C GLY A 29 8.93 -23.07 -15.04
N ASN A 30 8.71 -24.25 -14.44
CA ASN A 30 8.35 -25.47 -15.17
C ASN A 30 6.84 -25.68 -15.35
N ASN A 31 5.99 -24.85 -14.75
CA ASN A 31 4.53 -25.03 -14.78
C ASN A 31 3.87 -24.22 -15.89
N ASP A 32 2.82 -24.78 -16.50
CA ASP A 32 1.96 -24.07 -17.44
C ASP A 32 0.96 -23.17 -16.70
N CYS A 33 0.85 -21.91 -17.14
CA CYS A 33 -0.08 -20.92 -16.60
C CYS A 33 -1.14 -20.45 -17.62
N MET A 34 -1.40 -21.20 -18.69
CA MET A 34 -2.40 -20.87 -19.72
C MET A 34 -3.86 -20.90 -19.25
N HIS A 35 -4.14 -21.48 -18.07
CA HIS A 35 -5.50 -21.60 -17.54
C HIS A 35 -6.12 -20.22 -17.25
N ALA A 36 -7.20 -19.88 -17.96
CA ALA A 36 -7.89 -18.59 -17.83
C ALA A 36 -8.35 -18.25 -16.40
N ARG A 37 -8.59 -19.27 -15.55
CA ARG A 37 -8.95 -19.08 -14.14
C ARG A 37 -7.85 -18.42 -13.31
N LEU A 38 -6.59 -18.47 -13.73
CA LEU A 38 -5.47 -17.81 -13.04
C LEU A 38 -5.46 -16.30 -13.26
N TYR A 39 -6.20 -15.80 -14.25
CA TYR A 39 -6.21 -14.39 -14.62
C TYR A 39 -7.50 -13.72 -14.18
N ARG A 40 -7.35 -12.62 -13.45
CA ARG A 40 -8.47 -11.74 -13.13
C ARG A 40 -8.54 -10.59 -14.12
N ARG A 41 -9.63 -10.51 -14.87
CA ARG A 41 -9.90 -9.37 -15.75
C ARG A 41 -10.30 -8.14 -14.93
N ARG A 42 -9.63 -7.02 -15.18
CA ARG A 42 -9.94 -5.68 -14.65
C ARG A 42 -10.14 -4.74 -15.84
N LEU A 43 -11.07 -3.79 -15.72
CA LEU A 43 -11.27 -2.77 -16.74
C LEU A 43 -10.59 -1.49 -16.26
N ASP A 44 -9.60 -1.02 -17.03
CA ASP A 44 -9.00 0.29 -16.88
C ASP A 44 -9.67 1.29 -17.84
N SER A 45 -9.87 2.52 -17.38
CA SER A 45 -10.55 3.56 -18.17
C SER A 45 -9.71 4.07 -19.34
N ARG A 46 -8.38 3.95 -19.26
CA ARG A 46 -7.42 4.41 -20.28
C ARG A 46 -6.99 3.28 -21.19
N TYR A 47 -6.73 2.09 -20.63
CA TYR A 47 -6.15 0.96 -21.36
C TYR A 47 -7.14 -0.17 -21.71
N GLY A 48 -8.39 -0.11 -21.22
CA GLY A 48 -9.39 -1.12 -21.52
C GLY A 48 -9.22 -2.40 -20.70
N ASN A 49 -9.25 -3.56 -21.35
CA ASN A 49 -9.18 -4.85 -20.65
C ASN A 49 -7.74 -5.13 -20.19
N CYS A 50 -7.54 -5.21 -18.87
CA CYS A 50 -6.30 -5.64 -18.25
C CYS A 50 -6.48 -7.03 -17.62
N TYR A 51 -5.45 -7.86 -17.68
CA TYR A 51 -5.44 -9.20 -17.09
C TYR A 51 -4.37 -9.30 -16.02
N CYS A 52 -4.78 -9.71 -14.82
CA CYS A 52 -3.92 -9.75 -13.64
C CYS A 52 -3.75 -11.21 -13.22
N LEU A 53 -2.55 -11.75 -13.42
CA LEU A 53 -2.20 -13.11 -13.03
C LEU A 53 -2.14 -13.20 -11.51
N ASN A 54 -2.87 -14.13 -10.92
CA ASN A 54 -2.90 -14.40 -9.47
C ASN A 54 -3.37 -13.22 -8.59
N CYS A 55 -4.37 -12.48 -9.08
CA CYS A 55 -4.95 -11.33 -8.38
C CYS A 55 -6.35 -11.59 -7.81
N HIS A 56 -6.65 -12.85 -7.49
CA HIS A 56 -7.88 -13.23 -6.80
C HIS A 56 -7.94 -12.61 -5.40
N GLY A 57 -9.16 -12.36 -4.92
CA GLY A 57 -9.36 -11.85 -3.56
C GLY A 57 -8.96 -12.89 -2.50
N GLN A 58 -8.88 -12.47 -1.24
CA GLN A 58 -8.52 -13.34 -0.10
C GLN A 58 -9.34 -14.64 0.02
N GLU A 59 -10.46 -14.78 -0.68
CA GLU A 59 -11.34 -15.96 -0.62
C GLU A 59 -10.81 -17.21 -1.33
N GLN A 60 -9.73 -17.12 -2.12
CA GLN A 60 -9.05 -18.29 -2.68
C GLN A 60 -7.66 -18.46 -2.07
N HIS A 61 -7.61 -18.76 -0.77
CA HIS A 61 -6.40 -19.12 -0.04
C HIS A 61 -5.66 -20.35 -0.61
N ASN A 62 -6.29 -21.11 -1.51
CA ASN A 62 -5.74 -22.35 -2.08
C ASN A 62 -5.30 -22.25 -3.56
N ALA A 63 -5.48 -21.10 -4.23
CA ALA A 63 -5.00 -20.92 -5.61
C ALA A 63 -3.52 -20.52 -5.61
N SER A 64 -2.65 -21.51 -5.48
CA SER A 64 -1.21 -21.47 -5.77
C SER A 64 -0.44 -20.29 -5.14
N ILE A 65 0.09 -20.53 -3.94
CA ILE A 65 1.31 -19.87 -3.49
C ILE A 65 2.41 -20.30 -4.47
N PHE A 66 2.74 -19.43 -5.41
CA PHE A 66 3.85 -19.68 -6.32
C PHE A 66 5.14 -19.46 -5.54
N ASN A 67 5.77 -20.56 -5.14
CA ASN A 67 7.12 -20.54 -4.61
C ASN A 67 8.05 -20.30 -5.81
N TYR A 68 8.76 -19.18 -5.80
CA TYR A 68 9.85 -18.96 -6.73
C TYR A 68 10.90 -20.07 -6.52
N HIS A 69 11.52 -20.55 -7.59
CA HIS A 69 12.63 -21.48 -7.47
C HIS A 69 13.79 -20.79 -6.71
N THR A 70 14.60 -21.58 -6.01
CA THR A 70 15.77 -21.15 -5.22
C THR A 70 16.92 -20.56 -6.04
N ILE A 71 16.70 -20.23 -7.31
CA ILE A 71 17.71 -19.79 -8.26
C ILE A 71 17.25 -18.49 -8.92
N SER A 72 18.14 -17.50 -8.97
CA SER A 72 17.94 -16.31 -9.78
C SER A 72 18.27 -16.62 -11.24
N ALA A 73 17.24 -16.91 -12.03
CA ALA A 73 17.40 -17.14 -13.47
C ALA A 73 16.13 -16.76 -14.25
N PRO A 74 16.25 -16.21 -15.47
CA PRO A 74 15.09 -15.85 -16.29
C PRO A 74 14.12 -17.02 -16.56
N ASN A 75 14.64 -18.22 -16.78
CA ASN A 75 13.86 -19.44 -17.03
C ASN A 75 13.11 -19.95 -15.78
N ALA A 76 13.55 -19.56 -14.58
CA ALA A 76 12.87 -19.88 -13.32
C ALA A 76 11.69 -18.93 -13.01
N GLY A 77 11.57 -17.84 -13.78
CA GLY A 77 10.54 -16.82 -13.62
C GLY A 77 9.27 -17.06 -14.42
N LEU A 78 8.49 -15.99 -14.62
CA LEU A 78 7.32 -15.96 -15.47
C LEU A 78 7.74 -15.59 -16.89
N THR A 79 7.34 -16.40 -17.88
CA THR A 79 7.51 -16.12 -19.31
C THR A 79 6.13 -16.07 -19.97
N LEU A 80 5.79 -14.93 -20.57
CA LEU A 80 4.55 -14.71 -21.31
C LEU A 80 4.89 -14.42 -22.78
N THR A 81 4.24 -15.13 -23.71
CA THR A 81 4.28 -14.79 -25.14
C THR A 81 2.91 -14.27 -25.53
N LEU A 82 2.85 -13.03 -26.01
CA LEU A 82 1.62 -12.29 -26.25
C LEU A 82 1.53 -11.88 -27.73
N ASP A 83 0.36 -12.05 -28.34
CA ASP A 83 0.05 -11.57 -29.69
C ASP A 83 -0.58 -10.17 -29.62
N VAL A 84 0.13 -9.18 -30.19
CA VAL A 84 -0.28 -7.77 -30.20
C VAL A 84 -1.52 -7.53 -31.06
N GLN A 85 -1.77 -8.34 -32.10
CA GLN A 85 -2.96 -8.20 -32.97
C GLN A 85 -3.12 -6.79 -33.59
N PRO A 86 -2.13 -6.30 -34.37
CA PRO A 86 -2.16 -4.94 -34.93
C PRO A 86 -3.40 -4.66 -35.80
N GLN A 87 -4.00 -5.69 -36.39
CA GLN A 87 -5.25 -5.56 -37.16
C GLN A 87 -6.47 -5.12 -36.33
N GLU A 88 -6.44 -5.27 -35.00
CA GLU A 88 -7.52 -4.86 -34.09
C GLU A 88 -7.31 -3.44 -33.55
N TYR A 89 -6.19 -2.79 -33.88
CA TYR A 89 -5.89 -1.44 -33.42
C TYR A 89 -6.72 -0.41 -34.16
N LEU A 90 -7.15 0.63 -33.42
CA LEU A 90 -7.79 1.78 -34.03
C LEU A 90 -6.78 2.58 -34.87
N PRO A 91 -7.20 3.21 -35.99
CA PRO A 91 -6.31 4.04 -36.83
C PRO A 91 -5.64 5.21 -36.09
N THR A 92 -6.19 5.64 -34.96
CA THR A 92 -5.66 6.73 -34.13
C THR A 92 -4.64 6.28 -33.10
N SER A 93 -4.34 4.98 -33.00
CA SER A 93 -3.39 4.45 -32.02
C SER A 93 -1.96 4.82 -32.39
N THR A 94 -1.21 5.38 -31.45
CA THR A 94 0.15 5.90 -31.69
C THR A 94 1.26 4.90 -31.37
N ALA A 95 0.97 3.86 -30.59
CA ALA A 95 1.94 2.84 -30.20
C ALA A 95 1.25 1.47 -30.11
N MET A 96 2.00 0.40 -30.37
CA MET A 96 1.55 -0.99 -30.32
C MET A 96 2.43 -1.80 -29.38
N GLY A 97 1.82 -2.58 -28.49
CA GLY A 97 2.54 -3.38 -27.51
C GLY A 97 1.71 -3.61 -26.26
N PHE A 98 2.37 -4.04 -25.18
CA PHE A 98 1.74 -4.30 -23.89
C PHE A 98 2.33 -3.45 -22.78
N LEU A 99 1.49 -3.01 -21.86
CA LEU A 99 1.93 -2.43 -20.58
C LEU A 99 1.90 -3.51 -19.50
N VAL A 100 3.06 -3.83 -18.96
CA VAL A 100 3.24 -4.86 -17.94
C VAL A 100 3.54 -4.21 -16.60
N MET A 101 2.74 -4.54 -15.58
CA MET A 101 2.92 -4.06 -14.22
C MET A 101 3.22 -5.24 -13.30
N VAL A 102 4.07 -5.00 -12.29
CA VAL A 102 4.44 -6.00 -11.30
C VAL A 102 4.25 -5.38 -9.93
N HIS A 103 3.22 -5.84 -9.21
CA HIS A 103 2.88 -5.30 -7.91
C HIS A 103 2.62 -6.41 -6.91
N GLY A 104 2.75 -6.10 -5.62
CA GLY A 104 2.44 -7.04 -4.54
C GLY A 104 0.94 -7.39 -4.49
N ARG A 105 0.62 -8.52 -3.83
CA ARG A 105 -0.77 -8.97 -3.65
C ARG A 105 -1.57 -7.98 -2.78
N GLY A 106 -2.81 -7.72 -3.19
CA GLY A 106 -3.71 -6.81 -2.48
C GLY A 106 -3.44 -5.33 -2.70
N PHE A 107 -2.35 -4.96 -3.38
CA PHE A 107 -2.11 -3.59 -3.82
C PHE A 107 -2.81 -3.32 -5.15
N ARG A 108 -3.15 -2.05 -5.40
CA ARG A 108 -3.78 -1.63 -6.64
C ARG A 108 -2.70 -1.47 -7.73
N ALA A 109 -2.95 -2.05 -8.90
CA ALA A 109 -2.13 -1.79 -10.08
C ALA A 109 -2.33 -0.34 -10.57
N ASP A 110 -1.24 0.36 -10.87
CA ASP A 110 -1.26 1.66 -11.53
C ASP A 110 -0.37 1.69 -12.77
N ALA A 111 -1.02 1.68 -13.93
CA ALA A 111 -0.33 1.67 -15.22
C ALA A 111 0.42 2.98 -15.51
N CYS A 112 0.11 4.07 -14.81
CA CYS A 112 0.84 5.32 -15.00
C CYS A 112 2.12 5.42 -14.17
N ALA A 113 2.22 4.64 -13.08
CA ALA A 113 3.35 4.72 -12.16
C ALA A 113 4.36 3.58 -12.37
N ASP A 114 3.86 2.37 -12.67
CA ASP A 114 4.67 1.14 -12.54
C ASP A 114 4.65 0.26 -13.82
N ALA A 115 4.18 0.78 -14.95
CA ALA A 115 4.13 0.00 -16.19
C ALA A 115 5.46 0.01 -16.94
N VAL A 116 5.82 -1.17 -17.46
CA VAL A 116 6.89 -1.39 -18.44
C VAL A 116 6.27 -1.65 -19.79
N PHE A 117 6.76 -0.98 -20.83
CA PHE A 117 6.28 -1.19 -22.20
C PHE A 117 7.01 -2.37 -22.84
N ALA A 118 6.27 -3.42 -23.18
CA ALA A 118 6.75 -4.58 -23.93
C ALA A 118 6.39 -4.41 -25.41
N GLN A 119 7.43 -4.23 -26.22
CA GLN A 119 7.31 -3.95 -27.65
C GLN A 119 7.25 -5.23 -28.51
N PRO A 120 6.49 -5.24 -29.61
CA PRO A 120 6.43 -6.38 -30.53
C PRO A 120 7.78 -6.66 -31.17
N GLY A 121 8.09 -7.93 -31.43
CA GLY A 121 9.33 -8.40 -32.04
C GLY A 121 10.53 -8.50 -31.08
N TYR A 122 10.31 -8.25 -29.79
CA TYR A 122 11.36 -8.32 -28.77
C TYR A 122 10.93 -9.20 -27.58
N ILE A 123 11.94 -9.68 -26.88
CA ILE A 123 11.85 -10.29 -25.56
C ILE A 123 12.22 -9.20 -24.55
N THR A 124 11.30 -8.83 -23.67
CA THR A 124 11.51 -7.88 -22.58
C THR A 124 11.76 -8.65 -21.29
N TYR A 125 12.99 -8.55 -20.77
CA TYR A 125 13.37 -9.09 -19.47
C TYR A 125 13.16 -8.03 -18.39
N ILE A 126 12.41 -8.40 -17.35
CA ILE A 126 12.10 -7.58 -16.19
C ILE A 126 12.71 -8.29 -14.98
N GLY A 127 13.93 -7.90 -14.64
CA GLY A 127 14.63 -8.36 -13.44
C GLY A 127 14.14 -7.60 -12.21
N LEU A 128 13.53 -8.30 -11.26
CA LEU A 128 13.02 -7.73 -10.02
C LEU A 128 14.09 -7.75 -8.94
N ILE A 129 14.25 -6.62 -8.26
CA ILE A 129 15.05 -6.49 -7.04
C ILE A 129 14.11 -6.03 -5.94
N GLN A 130 14.07 -6.79 -4.85
CA GLN A 130 13.19 -6.50 -3.74
C GLN A 130 13.87 -5.61 -2.71
N GLY A 131 13.21 -4.52 -2.34
CA GLY A 131 13.56 -3.66 -1.23
C GLY A 131 12.47 -3.68 -0.17
N ARG A 132 12.85 -3.70 1.11
CA ARG A 132 11.93 -3.60 2.24
C ARG A 132 12.29 -2.37 3.06
N ARG A 133 11.32 -1.49 3.27
CA ARG A 133 11.49 -0.30 4.11
C ARG A 133 10.51 -0.36 5.26
N THR A 134 11.01 -0.25 6.48
CA THR A 134 10.16 -0.13 7.67
C THR A 134 10.32 1.22 8.33
N ALA A 135 9.20 1.90 8.54
CA ALA A 135 9.12 3.21 9.17
C ALA A 135 8.41 3.12 10.53
N LEU A 136 8.57 4.15 11.36
CA LEU A 136 7.99 4.21 12.69
C LEU A 136 6.66 4.99 12.69
N PRO A 137 5.64 4.51 13.43
CA PRO A 137 4.37 5.22 13.57
C PRO A 137 4.52 6.44 14.50
N GLU A 138 3.42 7.18 14.70
CA GLU A 138 3.35 8.20 15.76
C GLU A 138 3.81 7.59 17.10
N PRO A 139 4.61 8.29 17.91
CA PRO A 139 4.93 9.74 17.88
C PRO A 139 6.14 10.15 17.02
N TYR A 140 6.79 9.23 16.31
CA TYR A 140 7.99 9.54 15.51
C TYR A 140 7.64 10.32 14.23
N GLN A 141 8.53 11.22 13.78
CA GLN A 141 8.31 12.05 12.60
C GLN A 141 9.32 11.79 11.47
N PRO A 142 8.87 11.77 10.19
CA PRO A 142 7.46 11.78 9.78
C PRO A 142 6.77 10.43 10.09
N PRO A 143 5.52 10.43 10.58
CA PRO A 143 4.86 9.19 10.99
C PRO A 143 4.47 8.34 9.79
N CYS A 144 4.50 7.02 9.97
CA CYS A 144 3.91 6.06 9.05
C CYS A 144 2.49 5.64 9.47
N ARG A 145 1.75 5.04 8.53
CA ARG A 145 0.42 4.48 8.79
C ARG A 145 0.08 3.39 7.77
N ASP A 146 -0.48 2.27 8.22
CA ASP A 146 -0.98 1.19 7.33
C ASP A 146 -2.50 1.17 7.17
N THR A 147 -3.20 2.07 7.86
CA THR A 147 -4.66 2.18 7.84
C THR A 147 -5.13 3.39 7.04
N TRP A 148 -6.25 3.20 6.34
CA TRP A 148 -6.88 4.28 5.59
C TRP A 148 -7.50 5.33 6.53
N PRO A 149 -7.44 6.64 6.20
CA PRO A 149 -8.18 7.66 6.91
C PRO A 149 -9.68 7.34 6.93
N SER A 150 -10.35 7.47 8.09
CA SER A 150 -11.75 7.07 8.27
C SER A 150 -12.71 7.67 7.23
N ARG A 151 -12.47 8.92 6.81
CA ARG A 151 -13.23 9.61 5.75
C ARG A 151 -13.14 8.91 4.39
N LEU A 152 -12.00 8.32 4.07
CA LEU A 152 -11.75 7.66 2.78
C LEU A 152 -12.17 6.20 2.77
N LYS A 153 -12.30 5.55 3.95
CA LYS A 153 -12.71 4.14 4.07
C LYS A 153 -14.01 3.82 3.34
N TYR A 154 -14.94 4.78 3.29
CA TYR A 154 -16.21 4.62 2.58
C TYR A 154 -16.03 4.37 1.06
N TYR A 155 -14.96 4.88 0.44
CA TYR A 155 -14.74 4.80 -1.01
C TYR A 155 -13.90 3.59 -1.44
N LEU A 156 -13.41 2.80 -0.48
CA LEU A 156 -12.52 1.68 -0.74
C LEU A 156 -13.28 0.47 -1.26
N GLN A 157 -12.57 -0.29 -2.10
CA GLN A 157 -12.95 -1.67 -2.38
C GLN A 157 -12.38 -2.54 -1.25
N ASN A 158 -13.13 -3.51 -0.74
CA ASN A 158 -12.72 -4.38 0.39
C ASN A 158 -11.37 -5.11 0.20
N THR A 159 -10.72 -5.02 -0.96
CA THR A 159 -9.53 -5.79 -1.34
C THR A 159 -8.25 -4.97 -1.50
N THR A 160 -8.29 -3.63 -1.33
CA THR A 160 -7.10 -2.78 -1.54
C THR A 160 -6.39 -2.43 -0.23
N ARG A 161 -5.15 -2.91 -0.10
CA ARG A 161 -4.22 -2.49 0.95
C ARG A 161 -3.86 -1.01 0.80
N TYR A 162 -3.49 -0.40 1.91
CA TYR A 162 -3.10 1.00 1.95
C TYR A 162 -1.78 1.22 1.23
N THR A 163 -1.73 2.27 0.41
CA THR A 163 -0.51 2.90 -0.10
C THR A 163 -0.71 4.41 -0.03
N ARG A 164 0.39 5.17 0.04
CA ARG A 164 0.30 6.63 0.04
C ARG A 164 -0.32 7.14 -1.26
N GLU A 165 0.08 6.57 -2.38
CA GLU A 165 -0.31 6.94 -3.73
C GLU A 165 -1.80 6.71 -3.94
N ASP A 166 -2.33 5.56 -3.51
CA ASP A 166 -3.77 5.28 -3.62
C ASP A 166 -4.58 6.15 -2.64
N CYS A 167 -4.07 6.42 -1.45
CA CYS A 167 -4.68 7.37 -0.52
C CYS A 167 -4.84 8.76 -1.15
N LEU A 168 -3.79 9.27 -1.80
CA LEU A 168 -3.85 10.56 -2.48
C LEU A 168 -4.82 10.55 -3.66
N LYS A 169 -4.86 9.49 -4.47
CA LYS A 169 -5.81 9.36 -5.58
C LYS A 169 -7.26 9.31 -5.13
N ILE A 170 -7.55 8.56 -4.06
CA ILE A 170 -8.91 8.45 -3.50
C ILE A 170 -9.32 9.76 -2.82
N CYS A 171 -8.39 10.44 -2.15
CA CYS A 171 -8.62 11.79 -1.62
C CYS A 171 -8.92 12.79 -2.74
N HIS A 172 -8.16 12.75 -3.84
CA HIS A 172 -8.38 13.60 -5.01
C HIS A 172 -9.77 13.36 -5.61
N GLN A 173 -10.14 12.09 -5.81
CA GLN A 173 -11.46 11.73 -6.33
C GLN A 173 -12.59 12.23 -5.40
N GLU A 174 -12.40 12.10 -4.09
CA GLU A 174 -13.36 12.56 -3.11
C GLU A 174 -13.55 14.08 -3.18
N MET A 175 -12.47 14.84 -3.37
CA MET A 175 -12.52 16.30 -3.47
C MET A 175 -13.17 16.78 -4.78
N ILE A 176 -12.92 16.09 -5.90
CA ILE A 176 -13.64 16.34 -7.15
C ILE A 176 -15.14 16.09 -6.94
N ARG A 177 -15.50 15.01 -6.27
CA ARG A 177 -16.90 14.66 -6.05
C ARG A 177 -17.60 15.61 -5.08
N SER A 178 -16.89 16.17 -4.09
CA SER A 178 -17.46 17.16 -3.17
C SER A 178 -17.66 18.53 -3.85
N LYS A 179 -16.69 19.00 -4.63
CA LYS A 179 -16.70 20.33 -5.28
C LYS A 179 -17.41 20.34 -6.64
N CYS A 180 -17.08 19.40 -7.52
CA CYS A 180 -17.56 19.35 -8.90
C CYS A 180 -18.78 18.43 -9.11
N LYS A 181 -19.24 17.73 -8.06
CA LYS A 181 -20.40 16.80 -8.10
C LYS A 181 -20.31 15.73 -9.19
N CYS A 182 -19.09 15.36 -9.58
CA CYS A 182 -18.82 14.34 -10.60
C CYS A 182 -17.63 13.46 -10.18
N GLU A 183 -17.45 12.32 -10.85
CA GLU A 183 -16.30 11.42 -10.67
C GLU A 183 -15.38 11.45 -11.89
N SER A 184 -14.07 11.63 -11.67
CA SER A 184 -13.10 11.64 -12.76
C SER A 184 -12.86 10.23 -13.29
N GLN A 185 -12.79 10.08 -14.62
CA GLN A 185 -12.48 8.80 -15.27
C GLN A 185 -11.04 8.34 -15.04
N ASN A 186 -10.13 9.28 -14.78
CA ASN A 186 -8.70 9.01 -14.64
C ASN A 186 -8.30 8.56 -13.23
N LEU A 187 -9.24 8.55 -12.30
CA LEU A 187 -9.02 8.21 -10.89
C LEU A 187 -9.84 6.97 -10.51
N PRO A 188 -9.47 6.28 -9.42
CA PRO A 188 -10.21 5.12 -8.95
C PRO A 188 -11.66 5.49 -8.62
N PHE A 189 -12.61 4.74 -9.20
CA PHE A 189 -14.04 4.85 -8.87
C PHE A 189 -14.34 4.22 -7.51
N SER A 190 -15.27 4.82 -6.76
CA SER A 190 -15.78 4.25 -5.51
C SER A 190 -16.59 2.97 -5.80
N SER A 191 -16.26 1.85 -5.14
CA SER A 191 -16.78 0.53 -5.54
C SER A 191 -18.04 0.08 -4.82
N ARG A 192 -18.93 0.99 -4.46
CA ARG A 192 -20.26 0.58 -4.02
C ARG A 192 -21.23 0.83 -5.14
N GLU A 193 -21.44 -0.25 -5.89
CA GLU A 193 -22.23 -0.39 -7.11
C GLU A 193 -23.69 0.09 -6.98
N ASP A 194 -24.16 0.48 -5.78
CA ASP A 194 -25.56 0.89 -5.55
C ASP A 194 -25.81 2.17 -4.75
N ARG A 195 -24.81 2.91 -4.25
CA ARG A 195 -25.11 4.05 -3.32
C ARG A 195 -24.65 5.43 -3.73
N LEU A 196 -23.81 5.59 -4.76
CA LEU A 196 -23.52 6.91 -5.32
C LEU A 196 -23.64 6.91 -6.84
N LYS A 197 -24.82 7.30 -7.32
CA LYS A 197 -25.03 7.69 -8.73
C LYS A 197 -24.37 9.05 -9.01
N THR A 198 -23.09 9.21 -8.67
CA THR A 198 -22.35 10.40 -9.08
C THR A 198 -22.03 10.27 -10.57
N PRO A 199 -22.41 11.24 -11.40
CA PRO A 199 -22.12 11.17 -12.83
C PRO A 199 -20.61 11.28 -13.06
N VAL A 200 -20.15 10.62 -14.11
CA VAL A 200 -18.79 10.79 -14.60
C VAL A 200 -18.61 12.22 -15.10
N CYS A 201 -17.48 12.86 -14.76
CA CYS A 201 -17.19 14.23 -15.19
C CYS A 201 -17.18 14.34 -16.73
N GLY A 202 -18.10 15.14 -17.27
CA GLY A 202 -18.13 15.55 -18.67
C GLY A 202 -17.44 16.90 -18.91
N GLU A 203 -17.52 17.41 -20.14
CA GLU A 203 -16.79 18.63 -20.58
C GLU A 203 -17.14 19.86 -19.73
N LYS A 204 -18.41 20.00 -19.34
CA LYS A 204 -18.90 21.08 -18.46
C LYS A 204 -18.21 21.15 -17.09
N HIS A 205 -17.56 20.08 -16.65
CA HIS A 205 -16.91 20.01 -15.33
C HIS A 205 -15.39 20.19 -15.42
N TRP A 206 -14.81 20.33 -16.62
CA TRP A 206 -13.35 20.35 -16.78
C TRP A 206 -12.67 21.49 -16.06
N ASP A 207 -13.27 22.69 -16.05
CA ASP A 207 -12.69 23.84 -15.34
C ASP A 207 -12.69 23.62 -13.83
N CYS A 208 -13.77 23.06 -13.28
CA CYS A 208 -13.82 22.69 -11.87
C CYS A 208 -12.77 21.61 -11.54
N VAL A 209 -12.68 20.54 -12.36
CA VAL A 209 -11.67 19.48 -12.15
C VAL A 209 -10.25 20.04 -12.23
N ARG A 210 -9.99 21.02 -13.10
CA ARG A 210 -8.69 21.69 -13.22
C ARG A 210 -8.37 22.50 -11.96
N GLN A 211 -9.32 23.25 -11.43
CA GLN A 211 -9.16 23.99 -10.18
C GLN A 211 -8.89 23.05 -8.99
N VAL A 212 -9.63 21.93 -8.90
CA VAL A 212 -9.43 20.91 -7.86
C VAL A 212 -8.05 20.26 -7.99
N ARG A 213 -7.57 20.01 -9.22
CA ARG A 213 -6.21 19.50 -9.45
C ARG A 213 -5.15 20.48 -8.96
N ALA A 214 -5.27 21.76 -9.30
CA ALA A 214 -4.33 22.79 -8.83
C ALA A 214 -4.28 22.87 -7.30
N ILE A 215 -5.39 22.61 -6.62
CA ILE A 215 -5.43 22.50 -5.16
C ILE A 215 -4.65 21.28 -4.66
N MET A 216 -4.75 20.13 -5.32
CA MET A 216 -4.03 18.91 -4.93
C MET A 216 -2.50 19.05 -4.98
N ASP A 217 -2.00 20.01 -5.76
CA ASP A 217 -0.56 20.29 -5.89
C ASP A 217 -0.02 21.18 -4.75
N LEU A 218 -0.90 21.73 -3.90
CA LEU A 218 -0.51 22.60 -2.79
C LEU A 218 -0.06 21.80 -1.55
N PRO A 219 0.94 22.27 -0.79
CA PRO A 219 1.50 21.52 0.34
C PRO A 219 0.50 21.27 1.48
N TYR A 220 -0.55 22.08 1.60
CA TYR A 220 -1.58 21.90 2.64
C TYR A 220 -2.43 20.63 2.44
N VAL A 221 -2.39 20.02 1.25
CA VAL A 221 -3.15 18.81 0.93
C VAL A 221 -2.77 17.66 1.84
N GLN A 222 -1.51 17.60 2.29
CA GLN A 222 -1.07 16.60 3.26
C GLN A 222 -1.88 16.69 4.57
N ARG A 223 -2.25 17.90 5.01
CA ARG A 223 -3.06 18.13 6.22
C ARG A 223 -4.53 17.73 6.01
N TYR A 224 -5.05 17.91 4.80
CA TYR A 224 -6.43 17.56 4.43
C TYR A 224 -6.61 16.04 4.18
N CYS A 225 -5.73 15.43 3.39
CA CYS A 225 -5.82 14.02 3.04
C CYS A 225 -5.28 13.10 4.14
N ARG A 226 -4.29 13.57 4.93
CA ARG A 226 -3.61 12.79 5.98
C ARG A 226 -3.09 11.43 5.47
N CYS A 227 -2.54 11.43 4.26
CA CYS A 227 -1.97 10.26 3.61
C CYS A 227 -0.48 10.16 3.92
N PHE A 228 -0.13 9.37 4.94
CA PHE A 228 1.26 9.10 5.29
C PHE A 228 1.83 7.93 4.48
N ARG A 229 3.14 7.74 4.51
CA ARG A 229 3.76 6.52 3.97
C ARG A 229 3.33 5.29 4.78
N SER A 230 3.33 4.12 4.16
CA SER A 230 3.07 2.87 4.89
C SER A 230 4.21 2.61 5.88
N CYS A 231 3.91 1.89 6.95
CA CYS A 231 4.93 1.49 7.93
C CYS A 231 5.80 0.37 7.38
N ILE A 232 5.25 -0.46 6.49
CA ILE A 232 5.98 -1.50 5.77
C ILE A 232 5.75 -1.30 4.28
N ASP A 233 6.77 -0.79 3.59
CA ASP A 233 6.79 -0.68 2.13
C ASP A 233 7.68 -1.79 1.57
N VAL A 234 7.16 -2.53 0.58
CA VAL A 234 7.91 -3.56 -0.16
C VAL A 234 7.96 -3.13 -1.63
N ASP A 235 9.11 -2.57 -1.99
CA ASP A 235 9.37 -2.04 -3.33
C ASP A 235 9.94 -3.14 -4.22
N HIS A 236 9.48 -3.17 -5.47
CA HIS A 236 9.99 -4.09 -6.50
C HIS A 236 10.66 -3.24 -7.58
N TYR A 237 11.95 -2.98 -7.42
CA TYR A 237 12.73 -2.27 -8.43
C TYR A 237 12.87 -3.14 -9.67
N LYS A 238 12.80 -2.52 -10.85
CA LYS A 238 12.80 -3.21 -12.14
C LYS A 238 14.02 -2.79 -12.92
N GLU A 239 14.85 -3.77 -13.24
CA GLU A 239 15.88 -3.62 -14.25
C GLU A 239 15.40 -4.24 -15.56
N LEU A 240 15.55 -3.47 -16.65
CA LEU A 240 15.04 -3.85 -17.96
C LEU A 240 16.20 -4.23 -18.87
N SER A 241 16.04 -5.34 -19.58
CA SER A 241 16.88 -5.69 -20.72
C SER A 241 16.04 -6.25 -21.86
N PHE A 242 16.57 -6.17 -23.08
CA PHE A 242 15.82 -6.48 -24.30
C PHE A 242 16.64 -7.36 -25.22
N ALA A 243 15.99 -8.31 -25.87
CA ALA A 243 16.58 -9.10 -26.94
C ALA A 243 15.64 -9.11 -28.16
N ALA A 244 16.20 -9.14 -29.36
CA ALA A 244 15.40 -9.35 -30.57
C ALA A 244 14.80 -10.76 -30.55
N MET A 245 13.53 -10.88 -30.91
CA MET A 245 12.85 -12.16 -30.99
C MET A 245 12.85 -12.68 -32.44
N PRO A 246 13.19 -13.96 -32.67
CA PRO A 246 13.15 -14.52 -34.02
C PRO A 246 11.72 -14.54 -34.56
N GLN A 247 11.57 -14.25 -35.86
CA GLN A 247 10.26 -14.14 -36.52
C GLN A 247 9.50 -15.49 -36.57
N ASP A 248 10.21 -16.61 -36.49
CA ASP A 248 9.65 -17.97 -36.66
C ASP A 248 9.39 -18.74 -35.36
N PHE A 249 9.34 -18.07 -34.21
CA PHE A 249 9.26 -18.75 -32.91
C PHE A 249 7.99 -19.63 -32.73
N HIS A 250 6.96 -19.48 -33.57
CA HIS A 250 5.71 -20.25 -33.50
C HIS A 250 5.00 -20.51 -34.85
N SER A 251 5.70 -20.40 -35.99
CA SER A 251 5.12 -20.54 -37.35
C SER A 251 4.91 -22.00 -37.77
N ASN A 252 4.22 -22.81 -36.97
CA ASN A 252 3.89 -24.21 -37.33
C ASN A 252 2.58 -24.37 -38.13
N GLU A 253 1.85 -23.30 -38.44
CA GLU A 253 0.65 -23.37 -39.29
C GLU A 253 0.92 -22.77 -40.68
N THR A 254 0.73 -23.61 -41.70
CA THR A 254 0.92 -23.37 -43.14
C THR A 254 -0.01 -22.30 -43.76
N THR A 255 -0.73 -21.55 -42.94
CA THR A 255 -1.56 -20.40 -43.31
C THR A 255 -1.13 -19.20 -42.46
N VAL A 256 0.04 -18.65 -42.78
CA VAL A 256 0.78 -17.71 -41.94
C VAL A 256 0.11 -16.34 -41.90
N ARG A 257 -0.82 -16.15 -40.97
CA ARG A 257 -1.11 -14.83 -40.44
C ARG A 257 0.12 -14.42 -39.64
N LYS A 258 0.93 -13.48 -40.15
CA LYS A 258 2.10 -12.94 -39.42
C LYS A 258 1.64 -12.42 -38.06
N ARG A 259 1.93 -13.16 -36.99
CA ARG A 259 1.62 -12.74 -35.61
C ARG A 259 2.70 -11.77 -35.15
N PHE A 260 2.28 -10.65 -34.58
CA PHE A 260 3.21 -9.69 -34.00
C PHE A 260 3.34 -10.02 -32.53
N LEU A 261 4.31 -10.89 -32.23
CA LEU A 261 4.50 -11.44 -30.90
C LEU A 261 5.38 -10.49 -30.07
N ALA A 262 5.07 -10.36 -28.78
CA ALA A 262 5.91 -9.74 -27.76
C ALA A 262 6.11 -10.74 -26.63
N GLN A 263 7.35 -10.98 -26.21
CA GLN A 263 7.64 -11.89 -25.10
C GLN A 263 8.08 -11.10 -23.88
N VAL A 264 7.58 -11.49 -22.71
CA VAL A 264 7.88 -10.83 -21.43
C VAL A 264 8.37 -11.87 -20.46
N VAL A 265 9.54 -11.65 -19.87
CA VAL A 265 10.17 -12.53 -18.89
C VAL A 265 10.33 -11.77 -17.58
N VAL A 266 9.62 -12.16 -16.52
CA VAL A 266 9.70 -11.55 -15.19
C VAL A 266 10.36 -12.53 -14.23
N TYR A 267 11.47 -12.13 -13.62
CA TYR A 267 12.22 -13.00 -12.71
C TYR A 267 12.86 -12.20 -11.58
N PHE A 268 13.21 -12.84 -10.47
CA PHE A 268 14.00 -12.20 -9.43
C PHE A 268 15.47 -12.19 -9.82
N LYS A 269 16.08 -11.01 -9.92
CA LYS A 269 17.50 -10.83 -10.24
C LYS A 269 18.40 -11.14 -9.03
N THR A 270 17.88 -10.95 -7.82
CA THR A 270 18.55 -11.32 -6.57
C THR A 270 17.57 -12.04 -5.66
N LEU A 271 18.04 -13.08 -4.96
CA LEU A 271 17.26 -13.77 -3.92
C LEU A 271 17.37 -13.07 -2.55
N THR A 272 18.37 -12.20 -2.41
CA THR A 272 18.52 -11.30 -1.27
C THR A 272 17.75 -10.02 -1.51
N PHE A 273 17.16 -9.48 -0.45
CA PHE A 273 16.48 -8.19 -0.45
C PHE A 273 17.22 -7.21 0.46
N GLU A 274 17.23 -5.93 0.08
CA GLU A 274 17.74 -4.87 0.93
C GLU A 274 16.67 -4.50 1.97
N SER A 275 17.04 -4.43 3.25
CA SER A 275 16.12 -4.07 4.32
C SER A 275 16.59 -2.82 5.05
N VAL A 276 15.87 -1.71 4.87
CA VAL A 276 16.14 -0.45 5.56
C VAL A 276 15.08 -0.22 6.62
N ALA A 277 15.48 -0.29 7.89
CA ALA A 277 14.59 -0.12 9.03
C ALA A 277 14.91 1.14 9.81
N SER A 278 13.91 2.01 10.01
CA SER A 278 14.01 3.10 10.98
C SER A 278 13.86 2.52 12.39
N VAL A 279 14.90 2.71 13.20
CA VAL A 279 14.93 2.34 14.62
C VAL A 279 14.87 3.60 15.48
N PRO A 280 14.21 3.56 16.65
CA PRO A 280 14.20 4.70 17.56
C PRO A 280 15.64 5.05 18.00
N LYS A 281 15.97 6.34 18.02
CA LYS A 281 17.31 6.80 18.43
C LYS A 281 17.60 6.47 19.91
N TYR A 282 16.56 6.57 20.74
CA TYR A 282 16.61 6.28 22.17
C TYR A 282 15.55 5.25 22.52
N ASP A 283 16.03 4.08 22.95
CA ASP A 283 15.21 3.08 23.65
C ASP A 283 15.18 3.38 25.14
N TRP A 284 14.21 2.82 25.87
CA TRP A 284 14.11 2.98 27.33
C TRP A 284 15.43 2.64 28.05
N ASN A 285 16.10 1.58 27.61
CA ASN A 285 17.40 1.18 28.15
C ASN A 285 18.47 2.25 27.88
N ARG A 286 18.47 2.89 26.70
CA ARG A 286 19.41 3.97 26.38
C ARG A 286 19.11 5.21 27.21
N VAL A 287 17.84 5.56 27.39
CA VAL A 287 17.42 6.69 28.24
C VAL A 287 17.89 6.46 29.68
N LEU A 288 17.66 5.28 30.24
CA LEU A 288 18.09 4.93 31.59
C LEU A 288 19.61 4.97 31.71
N ASN A 289 20.34 4.39 30.75
CA ASN A 289 21.79 4.38 30.75
C ASN A 289 22.38 5.80 30.65
N SER A 290 21.83 6.65 29.78
CA SER A 290 22.26 8.05 29.66
C SER A 290 21.92 8.86 30.92
N PHE A 291 20.74 8.64 31.51
CA PHE A 291 20.32 9.30 32.73
C PHE A 291 21.22 8.90 33.91
N CYS A 292 21.43 7.61 34.14
CA CYS A 292 22.33 7.12 35.18
C CYS A 292 23.78 7.54 34.94
N GLY A 293 24.25 7.57 33.70
CA GLY A 293 25.59 8.00 33.35
C GLY A 293 25.84 9.47 33.71
N ILE A 294 24.93 10.36 33.31
CA ILE A 294 25.07 11.81 33.59
C ILE A 294 24.94 12.09 35.09
N ASN A 295 23.94 11.53 35.78
CA ASN A 295 23.76 11.77 37.22
C ASN A 295 24.87 11.12 38.06
N GLY A 296 25.34 9.93 37.66
CA GLY A 296 26.45 9.26 38.33
C GLY A 296 27.75 10.04 38.19
N MET A 297 28.06 10.56 36.99
CA MET A 297 29.29 11.32 36.75
C MET A 297 29.24 12.75 37.30
N CYS A 298 28.15 13.49 37.08
CA CYS A 298 28.09 14.92 37.43
C CYS A 298 27.72 15.16 38.90
N LEU A 299 26.89 14.30 39.49
CA LEU A 299 26.38 14.50 40.84
C LEU A 299 26.90 13.45 41.84
N GLY A 300 27.60 12.41 41.36
CA GLY A 300 28.00 11.28 42.21
C GLY A 300 26.81 10.49 42.75
N VAL A 301 25.61 10.70 42.21
CA VAL A 301 24.37 10.05 42.67
C VAL A 301 24.45 8.60 42.27
N SER A 302 24.86 7.79 43.24
CA SER A 302 24.92 6.35 43.13
C SER A 302 23.57 5.74 43.51
N PHE A 303 23.33 4.51 43.09
CA PHE A 303 22.14 3.75 43.48
C PHE A 303 21.91 3.78 45.00
N PHE A 304 22.99 3.68 45.79
CA PHE A 304 22.92 3.78 47.25
C PHE A 304 22.34 5.10 47.76
N MET A 305 22.69 6.24 47.15
CA MET A 305 22.19 7.55 47.57
C MET A 305 20.68 7.69 47.33
N PHE A 306 20.18 7.10 46.23
CA PHE A 306 18.74 7.04 45.95
C PHE A 306 17.98 6.25 47.03
N PHE A 307 18.49 5.09 47.46
CA PHE A 307 17.88 4.30 48.52
C PHE A 307 17.90 5.01 49.87
N SER A 308 18.98 5.73 50.18
CA SER A 308 19.06 6.53 51.40
C SER A 308 18.02 7.66 51.43
N ILE A 309 17.80 8.35 50.30
CA ILE A 309 16.75 9.36 50.18
C ILE A 309 15.36 8.72 50.33
N LEU A 310 15.14 7.57 49.69
CA LEU A 310 13.87 6.85 49.75
C LEU A 310 13.56 6.36 51.17
N ASP A 311 14.56 5.86 51.90
CA ASP A 311 14.42 5.46 53.31
C ASP A 311 14.03 6.64 54.21
N VAL A 312 14.72 7.78 54.07
CA VAL A 312 14.38 9.01 54.83
C VAL A 312 12.96 9.48 54.53
N ILE A 313 12.52 9.44 53.26
CA ILE A 313 11.15 9.78 52.87
C ILE A 313 10.14 8.82 53.50
N LEU A 314 10.41 7.51 53.47
CA LEU A 314 9.53 6.51 54.08
C LEU A 314 9.45 6.68 55.60
N GLN A 315 10.56 6.95 56.29
CA GLN A 315 10.58 7.23 57.72
C GLN A 315 9.82 8.52 58.07
N ALA A 316 9.96 9.56 57.25
CA ALA A 316 9.21 10.81 57.43
C ALA A 316 7.70 10.62 57.22
N LEU A 317 7.30 9.85 56.20
CA LEU A 317 5.90 9.50 55.96
C LEU A 317 5.34 8.65 57.11
N TRP A 318 6.09 7.65 57.58
CA TRP A 318 5.69 6.81 58.71
C TRP A 318 5.51 7.63 59.99
N SER A 319 6.45 8.54 60.28
CA SER A 319 6.38 9.44 61.43
C SER A 319 5.21 10.43 61.32
N CYS A 320 4.92 10.95 60.12
CA CYS A 320 3.76 11.80 59.88
C CYS A 320 2.43 11.05 60.02
N CYS A 321 2.36 9.81 59.54
CA CYS A 321 1.18 8.95 59.72
C CYS A 321 0.96 8.62 61.20
N ARG A 322 2.04 8.34 61.94
CA ARG A 322 1.99 8.09 63.39
C ARG A 322 1.57 9.32 64.17
N SER A 323 2.10 10.51 63.86
CA SER A 323 1.71 11.76 64.53
C SER A 323 0.27 12.17 64.24
N ARG A 324 -0.26 11.87 63.04
CA ARG A 324 -1.69 12.03 62.73
C ARG A 324 -2.57 11.02 63.47
N PHE A 325 -2.11 9.77 63.62
CA PHE A 325 -2.81 8.74 64.39
C PHE A 325 -2.85 9.08 65.88
N ASP A 326 -1.73 9.55 66.46
CA ASP A 326 -1.65 9.97 67.87
C ASP A 326 -2.50 11.23 68.13
N ARG A 327 -2.58 12.19 67.19
CA ARG A 327 -3.53 13.32 67.29
C ARG A 327 -4.99 12.86 67.29
N HIS A 328 -5.34 11.87 66.47
CA HIS A 328 -6.71 11.33 66.42
C HIS A 328 -7.07 10.58 67.71
N ARG A 329 -6.10 9.91 68.34
CA ARG A 329 -6.27 9.25 69.64
C ARG A 329 -6.42 10.26 70.79
N SER A 330 -5.68 11.38 70.76
CA SER A 330 -5.83 12.46 71.75
C SER A 330 -7.19 13.17 71.69
N HIS A 331 -7.80 13.29 70.50
CA HIS A 331 -9.17 13.82 70.36
C HIS A 331 -10.26 12.87 70.88
N GLN A 332 -10.05 11.54 70.85
CA GLN A 332 -10.97 10.58 71.45
C GLN A 332 -10.86 10.52 72.99
N THR A 333 -9.67 10.73 73.57
CA THR A 333 -9.52 10.80 75.04
C THR A 333 -10.10 12.08 75.63
N SER A 334 -10.04 13.23 74.93
CA SER A 334 -10.67 14.47 75.40
C SER A 334 -12.20 14.49 75.28
N ALA A 335 -12.79 13.62 74.46
CA ALA A 335 -14.25 13.44 74.39
C ALA A 335 -14.79 12.45 75.46
N ALA A 336 -13.92 11.66 76.09
CA ALA A 336 -14.30 10.73 77.17
C ALA A 336 -14.23 11.35 78.58
N SER A 337 -13.57 12.50 78.74
CA SER A 337 -13.40 13.19 80.04
C SER A 337 -14.49 14.23 80.36
N SER A 338 -15.55 14.35 79.55
CA SER A 338 -16.68 15.28 79.78
C SER A 338 -17.98 14.62 80.26
N LEU A 339 -17.94 13.35 80.68
CA LEU A 339 -19.09 12.64 81.25
C LEU A 339 -18.70 11.95 82.57
N THR A 340 -18.65 12.71 83.66
CA THR A 340 -18.77 12.17 85.03
C THR A 340 -20.05 12.75 85.65
N PRO A 341 -21.02 11.91 86.04
CA PRO A 341 -22.31 12.35 86.57
C PRO A 341 -22.23 12.71 88.06
N TYR A 342 -23.13 13.61 88.43
CA TYR A 342 -23.59 13.94 89.78
C TYR A 342 -24.11 12.72 90.57
N HIS A 343 -24.20 12.92 91.89
CA HIS A 343 -24.83 12.12 92.97
C HIS A 343 -23.84 11.21 93.74
N THR A 344 -23.75 11.27 95.07
CA THR A 344 -24.68 11.71 96.14
C THR A 344 -23.92 12.34 97.29
#